data_AF-A0A843HSM1-F1
#
_entry.id   AF-A0A843HSM1-F1
#
_cell.length_a   1.000
_cell.length_b   1.000
_cell.length_c   1.000
_cell.angle_alpha   90.00
_cell.angle_beta   90.00
_cell.angle_gamma   90.00
#
_symmetry.space_group_name_H-M   'P 1'
#
loop_
_entity.id
_entity.type
_entity.pdbx_description
1 polymer ?
#
loop_
_entity_poly.entity_id
_entity_poly.type
_entity_poly.pdbx_seq_one_letter_code
_entity_poly.pdbx_strand_id
1 'polypeptide(L)' 'MAINKEKNVTLQVTFPKKLAEDLEKLKTAFNNEGIRVSKSDILVRAFKDYLTIVLVSGSSPETQEETKEEEVKC' A
#
# COMPACT_ATOMS: atom_id res chain seq x y z
N MET A 1 1.48 7.76 -37.48
CA MET A 1 0.96 7.03 -36.31
C MET A 1 2.05 6.97 -35.26
N ALA A 2 1.90 7.67 -34.13
CA ALA A 2 2.85 7.58 -33.02
C ALA A 2 2.46 6.39 -32.14
N ILE A 3 3.29 5.34 -32.13
CA ILE A 3 3.12 4.21 -31.21
C ILE A 3 3.59 4.70 -29.84
N ASN A 4 2.66 4.95 -28.94
CA ASN A 4 2.96 5.31 -27.56
C ASN A 4 3.56 4.06 -26.88
N LYS A 5 4.89 3.98 -26.79
CA LYS A 5 5.58 2.86 -26.13
C LYS A 5 5.43 3.01 -24.63
N GLU A 6 4.57 2.20 -24.02
CA GLU A 6 4.54 2.06 -22.56
C GLU A 6 5.92 1.62 -22.06
N LYS A 7 6.52 2.45 -21.19
CA LYS A 7 7.77 2.09 -20.51
C LYS A 7 7.40 1.27 -19.27
N ASN A 8 7.60 -0.04 -19.36
CA ASN A 8 7.56 -0.89 -18.17
C ASN A 8 8.85 -0.67 -17.36
N VAL A 9 8.69 -0.22 -16.11
CA VAL A 9 9.79 -0.02 -15.17
C VAL A 9 9.72 -1.09 -14.11
N THR A 10 10.84 -1.79 -13.88
CA THR A 10 10.98 -2.76 -12.80
C THR A 10 11.80 -2.15 -11.68
N LEU A 11 11.28 -2.24 -10.45
CA LEU A 11 11.95 -1.79 -9.24
C LEU A 11 12.20 -2.98 -8.32
N GLN A 12 13.41 -3.06 -7.77
CA GLN A 12 13.72 -3.99 -6.69
C GLN A 12 13.61 -3.23 -5.36
N VAL A 13 12.83 -3.77 -4.44
CA VAL A 13 12.54 -3.13 -3.15
C VAL A 13 12.72 -4.16 -2.05
N THR A 14 13.45 -3.77 -1.00
CA THR A 14 13.66 -4.61 0.18
C THR A 14 12.72 -4.16 1.29
N PHE A 15 11.92 -5.09 1.80
CA PHE A 15 10.99 -4.83 2.89
C PHE A 15 11.49 -5.44 4.20
N PRO A 16 11.10 -4.87 5.36
CA PRO A 16 11.23 -5.55 6.64
C PRO A 16 10.54 -6.92 6.61
N LYS A 17 11.10 -7.92 7.30
CA LYS A 17 10.60 -9.30 7.30
C LYS A 17 9.09 -9.39 7.61
N LYS A 18 8.66 -8.72 8.68
CA LYS A 18 7.25 -8.69 9.10
C LYS A 18 6.32 -8.20 7.98
N LEU A 19 6.71 -7.14 7.28
CA LEU A 19 5.93 -6.58 6.17
C LEU A 19 5.88 -7.54 4.98
N ALA A 20 6.98 -8.24 4.68
CA ALA A 20 7.01 -9.25 3.62
C ALA A 20 6.09 -10.45 3.94
N GLU A 21 6.02 -10.87 5.19
CA GLU A 21 5.12 -11.93 5.66
C GLU A 21 3.65 -11.50 5.58
N ASP A 22 3.34 -10.27 6.01
CA ASP A 22 1.98 -9.75 5.96
C ASP A 22 1.48 -9.60 4.51
N LEU A 23 2.36 -9.21 3.57
CA LEU A 23 2.05 -9.20 2.13
C LEU A 23 1.74 -10.59 1.58
N GLU A 24 2.42 -11.65 2.03
CA GLU A 24 2.09 -13.03 1.63
C GLU A 24 0.75 -13.49 2.18
N LYS A 25 0.44 -13.14 3.44
CA LYS A 25 -0.87 -13.47 4.04
C LYS A 25 -2.01 -12.78 3.29
N LEU A 26 -1.86 -11.50 2.97
CA LEU A 26 -2.82 -10.73 2.18
C LEU A 26 -3.05 -11.35 0.80
N LYS A 27 -1.97 -11.65 0.08
CA LYS A 27 -2.05 -12.37 -1.20
C LYS A 27 -2.81 -13.69 -1.07
N THR A 28 -2.51 -14.47 -0.03
CA THR A 28 -3.16 -15.76 0.21
C THR A 28 -4.65 -15.57 0.53
N ALA A 29 -5.01 -14.59 1.35
CA ALA A 29 -6.40 -14.26 1.67
C ALA A 29 -7.20 -13.92 0.41
N PHE A 30 -6.70 -13.02 -0.44
CA PHE A 30 -7.36 -12.69 -1.71
C PHE A 30 -7.52 -13.89 -2.63
N ASN A 31 -6.48 -14.73 -2.76
CA ASN A 31 -6.55 -15.92 -3.60
C ASN A 31 -7.55 -16.95 -3.06
N ASN A 32 -7.69 -17.08 -1.73
CA ASN A 32 -8.68 -17.95 -1.10
C ASN A 32 -10.12 -17.47 -1.37
N GLU A 33 -10.31 -16.17 -1.56
CA GLU A 33 -11.60 -15.58 -1.99
C GLU A 33 -11.81 -15.66 -3.52
N GLY A 34 -10.91 -16.33 -4.24
CA GLY A 34 -10.98 -16.47 -5.70
C GLY A 34 -10.44 -15.26 -6.47
N ILE A 35 -9.88 -14.26 -5.79
CA ILE A 35 -9.32 -13.06 -6.39
C ILE A 35 -7.83 -13.28 -6.65
N ARG A 36 -7.48 -13.59 -7.91
CA ARG A 36 -6.10 -13.84 -8.30
C ARG A 36 -5.29 -12.54 -8.31
N VAL A 37 -4.45 -12.34 -7.30
CA VAL A 37 -3.56 -11.18 -7.18
C VAL A 37 -2.11 -11.58 -6.96
N SER A 38 -1.19 -10.80 -7.51
CA SER A 38 0.24 -10.87 -7.21
C SER A 38 0.63 -9.86 -6.12
N LYS A 39 1.81 -10.06 -5.51
CA LYS A 39 2.35 -9.06 -4.57
C LYS A 39 2.57 -7.70 -5.22
N SER A 40 3.01 -7.69 -6.48
CA SER A 40 3.20 -6.46 -7.25
C SER A 40 1.88 -5.72 -7.44
N ASP A 41 0.77 -6.41 -7.67
CA ASP A 41 -0.54 -5.76 -7.82
C ASP A 41 -0.96 -5.06 -6.52
N ILE A 42 -0.79 -5.74 -5.39
CA ILE A 42 -1.07 -5.20 -4.05
C ILE A 42 -0.21 -3.97 -3.79
N LEU A 43 1.10 -4.05 -4.07
CA LEU A 43 2.03 -2.93 -3.87
C LEU A 43 1.72 -1.76 -4.79
N VAL A 44 1.47 -1.99 -6.08
CA VAL A 44 1.14 -0.93 -7.03
C VAL A 44 -0.14 -0.21 -6.60
N ARG A 45 -1.14 -0.94 -6.10
CA ARG A 45 -2.36 -0.33 -5.56
C ARG A 45 -2.06 0.51 -4.33
N ALA A 46 -1.34 -0.03 -3.35
CA ALA A 46 -0.96 0.71 -2.15
C ALA A 46 -0.17 1.99 -2.48
N PHE A 47 0.77 1.93 -3.44
CA PHE A 47 1.50 3.10 -3.92
C PHE A 47 0.59 4.12 -4.60
N LYS A 48 -0.36 3.69 -5.43
CA LYS A 48 -1.34 4.59 -6.06
C LYS A 48 -2.23 5.25 -5.03
N ASP A 49 -2.71 4.51 -4.03
CA ASP A 49 -3.57 5.05 -2.98
C ASP A 49 -2.79 6.08 -2.14
N TYR A 50 -1.56 5.76 -1.75
CA TYR A 50 -0.67 6.70 -1.06
C TYR A 50 -0.40 7.96 -1.88
N LEU A 51 -0.02 7.82 -3.16
CA LEU A 51 0.22 8.96 -4.03
C LEU A 51 -1.04 9.79 -4.26
N THR A 52 -2.21 9.15 -4.34
CA THR A 52 -3.48 9.85 -4.45
C THR A 52 -3.71 10.71 -3.21
N ILE A 53 -3.52 10.16 -2.01
CA ILE A 53 -3.63 10.93 -0.76
C ILE A 53 -2.64 12.10 -0.75
N VAL A 54 -1.36 11.83 -1.03
CA VAL A 54 -0.31 12.86 -0.98
C VAL A 54 -0.52 13.97 -2.02
N LEU A 55 -0.86 13.60 -3.27
CA LEU A 55 -1.01 14.54 -4.38
C LEU A 55 -2.34 15.30 -4.34
N VAL A 56 -3.42 14.66 -3.89
CA VAL A 56 -4.75 15.29 -3.82
C VAL A 56 -4.88 16.17 -2.57
N SER A 57 -4.25 15.78 -1.46
CA SER A 57 -4.38 16.53 -0.21
C SER A 57 -3.31 17.62 -0.02
N GLY A 58 -2.19 17.58 -0.74
CA GLY A 58 -1.05 18.49 -0.47
C GLY A 58 -0.45 18.31 0.93
N SER A 59 -0.91 17.31 1.68
CA SER A 59 -0.57 17.04 3.07
C SER A 59 0.43 15.91 3.12
N SER A 60 1.62 16.21 3.65
CA SER A 60 2.55 15.17 4.12
C SER A 60 1.80 14.24 5.09
N PRO A 61 1.89 12.91 4.96
CA PRO A 61 1.23 11.96 5.86
C PRO A 61 1.98 11.84 7.18
N GLU A 62 2.28 12.98 7.79
CA GLU A 62 2.76 13.09 9.15
C GLU A 62 1.58 13.53 10.01
N THR A 63 1.41 12.87 11.16
CA THR A 63 0.42 13.15 12.22
C THR A 63 -0.89 12.35 12.12
N GLN A 64 -0.80 11.04 12.41
CA GLN A 64 -1.75 10.47 13.37
C GLN A 64 -1.03 10.48 14.72
N GLU A 65 -1.16 11.58 15.43
CA GLU A 65 -0.77 11.66 16.83
C GLU A 65 -1.68 10.71 17.61
N GLU A 66 -1.03 9.89 18.42
CA GLU A 66 -1.60 8.92 19.33
C GLU A 66 -2.46 9.65 20.38
N THR A 67 -3.76 9.86 20.13
CA THR A 67 -4.67 10.26 21.21
C THR A 67 -4.96 9.02 22.05
N LYS A 68 -4.10 8.78 23.05
CA LYS A 68 -4.46 8.04 24.26
C LYS A 68 -5.61 8.80 24.92
N GLU A 69 -6.85 8.34 24.73
CA GLU A 69 -7.96 8.77 25.58
C GLU A 69 -7.84 8.01 26.90
N GLU A 70 -7.19 8.68 27.85
CA GLU A 70 -7.05 8.28 29.23
C GLU A 70 -8.43 8.31 29.92
N GLU A 71 -8.68 7.25 30.67
CA GLU A 71 -9.86 7.00 31.50
C GLU A 71 -10.13 8.18 32.47
N VAL A 72 -11.28 8.84 32.38
CA VAL A 72 -11.80 9.69 33.47
C VAL A 72 -13.11 9.12 33.99
N LYS A 73 -12.97 8.47 35.15
CA LYS A 73 -14.01 7.95 36.02
C LYS A 73 -14.67 9.12 36.76
N CYS A 74 -16.00 9.19 36.75
CA CYS A 74 -16.81 9.89 37.75
C CYS A 74 -17.98 8.99 38.12
#